data_AF-A0A920T6T6-F1
#
_entry.id   AF-A0A920T6T6-F1
#
_cell.length_a   1.000
_cell.length_b   1.000
_cell.length_c   1.000
_cell.angle_alpha   90.00
_cell.angle_beta   90.00
_cell.angle_gamma   90.00
#
_symmetry.space_group_name_H-M   'P 1'
#
loop_
_entity.id
_entity.type
_entity.pdbx_description
1 polymer ?
#
loop_
_entity_poly.entity_id
_entity_poly.type
_entity_poly.pdbx_seq_one_letter_code
_entity_poly.pdbx_strand_id
1 'polypeptide(L)' 'MVGHLPGESVGLYNLGGDLGERTNLAASDPERVKELQAALSAWRMRWPGSDQPAGAKQKTAFPIQGPETRCAD' A
#
# COMPACT_ATOMS: atom_id res chain seq x y z
N MET A 1 -4.54 -5.39 -5.18
CA MET A 1 -4.25 -4.84 -3.84
C MET A 1 -4.63 -5.90 -2.82
N VAL A 2 -3.86 -6.12 -1.74
CA VAL A 2 -4.18 -7.12 -0.70
C VAL A 2 -4.39 -6.37 0.63
N GLY A 3 -5.59 -6.45 1.20
CA GLY A 3 -5.96 -5.88 2.50
C GLY A 3 -6.15 -6.94 3.59
N HIS A 4 -6.07 -6.54 4.86
CA HIS A 4 -6.05 -7.40 6.07
C HIS A 4 -6.99 -6.78 7.13
N LEU A 5 -8.11 -7.46 7.45
CA LEU A 5 -9.11 -7.14 8.48
C LEU A 5 -9.53 -8.42 9.23
N PRO A 6 -9.67 -8.42 10.58
CA PRO A 6 -9.77 -9.63 11.41
C PRO A 6 -10.87 -10.59 10.95
N GLY A 7 -10.46 -11.77 10.47
CA GLY A 7 -11.27 -12.68 9.64
C GLY A 7 -10.76 -12.79 8.20
N GLU A 8 -9.43 -12.78 8.03
CA GLU A 8 -8.75 -12.21 6.86
C GLU A 8 -8.91 -13.04 5.60
N SER A 9 -9.91 -12.66 4.80
CA SER A 9 -10.09 -13.18 3.45
C SER A 9 -9.14 -12.45 2.51
N VAL A 10 -8.11 -13.15 2.04
CA VAL A 10 -7.23 -12.65 0.99
C VAL A 10 -8.05 -12.47 -0.29
N GLY A 11 -7.92 -11.29 -0.90
CA GLY A 11 -8.55 -10.96 -2.18
C GLY A 11 -7.55 -10.97 -3.33
N LEU A 12 -7.92 -11.61 -4.43
CA LEU A 12 -7.22 -11.50 -5.71
C LEU A 12 -8.22 -10.98 -6.76
N TYR A 13 -7.91 -9.85 -7.38
CA TYR A 13 -8.79 -9.19 -8.34
C TYR A 13 -8.01 -8.82 -9.60
N ASN A 14 -8.63 -9.02 -10.77
CA ASN A 14 -8.07 -8.61 -12.05
C ASN A 14 -8.64 -7.24 -12.45
N LEU A 15 -7.92 -6.18 -12.13
CA LEU A 15 -8.36 -4.81 -12.41
C LEU A 15 -8.50 -4.49 -13.91
N GLY A 16 -7.91 -5.29 -14.81
CA GLY A 16 -8.07 -5.11 -16.26
C GLY A 16 -9.48 -5.45 -16.74
N GLY A 17 -10.19 -6.35 -16.06
CA GLY A 17 -11.56 -6.77 -16.41
C GLY A 17 -12.59 -6.56 -15.30
N ASP A 18 -12.14 -6.27 -14.08
CA ASP A 18 -12.97 -6.12 -12.88
C ASP A 18 -12.45 -4.96 -12.02
N LEU A 19 -12.63 -3.74 -12.53
CA LEU A 19 -12.26 -2.51 -11.81
C LEU A 19 -13.05 -2.32 -10.51
N GLY A 20 -14.22 -2.95 -10.40
CA GLY A 20 -15.07 -2.87 -9.21
C GLY A 20 -14.72 -3.89 -8.13
N GLU A 21 -13.66 -4.69 -8.32
CA GLU A 21 -13.22 -5.74 -7.38
C GLU A 21 -14.38 -6.66 -6.95
N ARG A 22 -15.27 -6.98 -7.89
CA ARG A 22 -16.50 -7.74 -7.63
C ARG A 22 -16.24 -9.24 -7.57
N THR A 23 -15.20 -9.72 -8.24
CA THR A 23 -14.89 -11.13 -8.38
C THR A 23 -13.58 -11.46 -7.69
N ASN A 24 -13.67 -12.06 -6.50
CA ASN A 24 -12.50 -12.56 -5.80
C ASN A 24 -12.04 -13.89 -6.41
N LEU A 25 -10.82 -13.90 -6.95
CA LEU A 25 -10.17 -15.04 -7.59
C LEU A 25 -9.23 -15.82 -6.64
N ALA A 26 -9.12 -15.42 -5.37
CA ALA A 26 -8.11 -15.96 -4.46
C ALA A 26 -8.24 -17.49 -4.24
N ALA A 27 -9.47 -18.01 -4.27
CA ALA A 27 -9.71 -19.45 -4.18
C ALA A 27 -9.40 -20.20 -5.48
N SER A 28 -9.56 -19.53 -6.63
CA SER A 28 -9.34 -20.11 -7.96
C SER A 28 -7.88 -20.05 -8.41
N ASP A 29 -7.09 -19.11 -7.88
CA ASP A 29 -5.67 -18.96 -8.19
C ASP A 29 -4.82 -18.74 -6.92
N PRO A 30 -4.65 -19.79 -6.10
CA PRO A 30 -3.91 -19.70 -4.84
C PRO A 30 -2.40 -19.54 -5.05
N GLU A 31 -1.84 -19.92 -6.21
CA GLU A 31 -0.43 -19.74 -6.50
C GLU A 31 -0.11 -18.26 -6.74
N ARG A 32 -0.95 -17.57 -7.52
CA ARG A 32 -0.80 -16.13 -7.75
C ARG A 32 -0.98 -15.33 -6.46
N VAL A 33 -1.85 -15.76 -5.56
CA VAL A 33 -1.98 -15.19 -4.22
C VAL A 33 -0.65 -15.27 -3.46
N LYS A 34 -0.01 -16.44 -3.43
CA LYS A 34 1.27 -16.64 -2.72
C LYS A 34 2.38 -15.76 -3.30
N GLU A 35 2.46 -15.70 -4.63
CA GLU A 35 3.45 -14.86 -5.32
C GLU A 35 3.31 -13.38 -4.95
N LEU A 36 2.09 -12.84 -5.05
CA LEU A 36 1.83 -11.44 -4.76
C LEU A 36 2.00 -11.10 -3.28
N GLN A 37 1.64 -12.02 -2.38
CA GLN A 37 1.93 -11.85 -0.95
C GLN A 37 3.43 -11.83 -0.66
N ALA A 38 4.21 -12.71 -1.29
CA ALA A 38 5.66 -12.72 -1.15
C ALA A 38 6.27 -11.41 -1.67
N ALA A 39 5.82 -10.93 -2.84
CA ALA A 39 6.26 -9.66 -3.41
C ALA A 39 5.92 -8.46 -2.50
N LEU A 40 4.69 -8.42 -1.95
CA LEU A 40 4.26 -7.40 -1.01
C LEU A 40 5.11 -7.41 0.28
N SER A 41 5.40 -8.60 0.80
CA SER A 41 6.22 -8.78 2.00
C SER A 41 7.65 -8.32 1.77
N ALA A 42 8.25 -8.68 0.63
CA ALA A 42 9.59 -8.25 0.24
C ALA A 42 9.68 -6.72 0.09
N TRP A 43 8.67 -6.10 -0.52
CA TRP A 43 8.60 -4.64 -0.65
C TRP A 43 8.50 -3.96 0.73
N ARG A 44 7.65 -4.45 1.64
CA ARG A 44 7.53 -3.93 3.02
C ARG A 44 8.85 -3.98 3.78
N MET A 45 9.62 -5.06 3.64
CA MET A 45 10.93 -5.18 4.29
C MET A 45 11.94 -4.18 3.74
N ARG A 46 11.87 -3.89 2.43
CA ARG A 46 12.83 -3.02 1.76
C ARG A 46 12.58 -1.52 2.03
N TRP A 47 11.34 -1.13 2.33
CA TRP A 47 10.97 0.26 2.65
C TRP A 47 10.23 0.36 3.99
N PRO A 48 10.94 0.23 5.13
CA PRO A 48 10.35 0.39 6.45
C PRO A 48 9.82 1.83 6.61
N GLY A 49 8.50 1.97 6.76
CA GLY A 49 7.78 3.26 6.85
C GLY A 49 6.70 3.48 5.78
N SER A 50 6.63 2.62 4.76
CA SER A 50 5.54 2.63 3.76
C SER A 50 4.26 1.93 4.24
N ASP A 51 4.32 1.23 5.38
CA ASP A 51 3.18 0.59 6.04
C ASP A 51 2.39 1.64 6.85
N GLN A 52 1.70 2.54 6.15
CA GLN A 52 0.74 3.43 6.79
C GLN A 52 -0.56 2.64 7.03
N PRO A 53 -1.01 2.48 8.29
CA PRO A 53 -2.33 1.89 8.53
C PRO A 53 -3.39 2.81 7.92
N ALA A 54 -4.30 2.22 7.14
CA ALA A 54 -5.43 2.91 6.51
C ALA A 54 -6.27 3.62 7.59
N GLY A 55 -5.95 4.88 7.91
CA GLY A 55 -6.63 5.63 8.96
C GLY A 55 -5.75 6.57 9.80
N ALA A 56 -4.43 6.59 9.62
CA ALA A 56 -3.59 7.60 10.27
C ALA A 56 -3.93 9.00 9.71
N LYS A 57 -4.80 9.74 10.39
CA LYS A 57 -5.01 11.18 10.19
C LYS A 57 -3.64 11.84 10.14
N GLN A 58 -3.21 12.23 8.95
CA GLN A 58 -1.96 12.90 8.68
C GLN A 58 -1.98 14.25 9.39
N LYS A 59 -1.50 14.28 10.64
CA LYS A 59 -1.06 15.49 11.32
C LYS A 59 0.45 15.52 11.28
N THR A 60 0.99 15.60 10.07
CA THR A 60 2.35 16.02 9.83
C THR A 60 2.26 17.37 9.14
N ALA A 61 2.26 18.42 9.97
CA ALA A 61 2.72 19.72 9.52
C ALA A 61 4.14 19.49 8.97
N PHE A 62 4.26 19.47 7.65
CA PHE A 62 5.56 19.59 7.00
C PHE A 62 6.11 20.97 7.39
N PRO A 63 7.25 21.09 8.09
CA PRO A 63 7.93 22.37 8.12
C PRO A 63 8.44 22.63 6.70
N ILE A 64 7.73 23.48 5.97
CA ILE A 64 8.30 24.20 4.84
C ILE A 64 9.43 25.07 5.38
N GLN A 65 10.64 24.51 5.50
CA GLN A 65 11.85 25.33 5.58
C GLN A 65 12.01 25.95 4.18
N GLY A 66 11.39 27.13 4.00
CA GLY A 66 11.64 27.95 2.83
C GLY A 66 13.12 28.36 2.79
N PRO A 67 13.73 28.52 1.60
CA PRO A 67 15.06 29.09 1.52
C PRO A 67 14.96 30.56 1.89
N GLU A 68 15.36 30.91 3.11
CA GLU A 68 15.58 32.30 3.50
C GLU A 68 16.70 32.89 2.63
N THR A 69 16.29 33.83 1.78
CA THR A 69 17.15 34.78 1.07
C THR A 69 18.20 35.36 2.00
N ARG A 70 19.48 35.15 1.68
CA ARG A 70 20.56 36.00 2.18
C ARG A 70 21.47 36.43 1.02
N CYS A 71 21.09 37.55 0.39
CA CYS A 71 22.01 38.42 -0.33
C CYS A 71 22.16 39.69 0.51
N ALA A 72 23.31 39.85 1.17
CA ALA A 72 23.86 41.11 1.66
C ALA A 72 25.26 40.82 2.25
N ASP A 73 26.30 40.99 1.42
CA ASP A 73 27.37 41.98 1.62
C ASP A 73 28.15 42.11 0.31
#